data_AF-A0A9W7T9V1-F1
#
_entry.id   AF-A0A9W7T9V1-F1
#
_cell.length_a   1.000
_cell.length_b   1.000
_cell.length_c   1.000
_cell.angle_alpha   90.00
_cell.angle_beta   90.00
_cell.angle_gamma   90.00
#
_symmetry.space_group_name_H-M   'P 1'
#
loop_
_entity.id
_entity.type
_entity.pdbx_description
1 polymer ?
#
loop_
_entity_poly.entity_id
_entity_poly.type
_entity_poly.pdbx_seq_one_letter_code
_entity_poly.pdbx_strand_id
1 'polypeptide(L)'
;MLLCIVLSACVGIAQSYRNGQVSTVCGSMTPSHSSNGAQTSAPPYTVTADRSSFKEGDEITVTLRASSGDFEGFMLQARKAGTTSAIGSFTVTVSDAQGLICNGAANSAVSHTSDSEKTVIQKKWKAPASGQISNIEFSVTFVKDFSTFWVGVKSSVITYTGTSTPVTAAPTVPSWNTECGKSKVCFSQPSNCDPTTATNCYFMSVQTSSSQSEMKIEIVGPSNGYVAIGFSDDQAMGNDAIYICGKDNSGLLQVQHAFSTGKKTPNILTLGNVSDIKTAMTNGVLNCSFTSRNPISTGSRAASVSEYFLMIAAGPSSQGNIQFHTNTYVTQSKVNLLKPAAVSAGEKYPAIVKAHGALMLIAWMTTGSVGMLIARYLKAVGKGKGCCGKDVWFLAHVTLMSLSIIATAIAFILVFSYARDWTGGAHPVLGCLVMILTLIQPVVAALRCDPQHEKRFVFNWAHSFIALAIKGLAVAAIFTGLALIGKSEDEEWMLKVMGGFVAWEALIYVLQDLHKRTKKKDAEICSLGLMSTELVLLLLFLLGNLAFLIALLVGIGKA
;
A
#
# COMPACT_ATOMS: atom_id res chain seq x y z
N MET A 1 -37.85 0.35 31.32
CA MET A 1 -37.75 -1.13 31.39
C MET A 1 -37.41 -1.78 30.04
N LEU A 2 -36.69 -1.10 29.14
CA LEU A 2 -36.10 -1.69 27.92
C LEU A 2 -34.58 -1.47 27.83
N LEU A 3 -34.01 -0.64 28.72
CA LEU A 3 -32.57 -0.31 28.75
C LEU A 3 -31.75 -1.31 29.60
N CYS A 4 -32.40 -2.09 30.48
CA CYS A 4 -31.74 -3.15 31.27
C CYS A 4 -31.65 -4.50 30.53
N ILE A 5 -32.40 -4.68 29.43
CA ILE A 5 -32.39 -5.93 28.63
C ILE A 5 -31.24 -5.91 27.62
N VAL A 6 -30.80 -4.72 27.17
CA VAL A 6 -29.69 -4.58 26.19
C VAL A 6 -28.31 -4.64 26.86
N LEU A 7 -28.20 -4.37 28.16
CA LEU A 7 -26.94 -4.51 28.93
C LEU A 7 -26.71 -5.92 29.50
N SER A 8 -27.68 -6.83 29.41
CA SER A 8 -27.54 -8.22 29.86
C SER A 8 -27.14 -9.19 28.73
N ALA A 9 -27.05 -8.71 27.48
CA ALA A 9 -26.69 -9.51 26.31
C ALA A 9 -25.18 -9.53 25.99
N CYS A 10 -24.33 -8.89 26.81
CA CYS A 10 -22.87 -8.89 26.66
C CYS A 10 -22.15 -9.61 27.82
N VAL A 11 -22.76 -10.66 28.38
CA VAL A 11 -22.00 -11.68 29.09
C VAL A 11 -21.94 -12.87 28.15
N GLY A 12 -20.90 -12.90 27.31
CA GLY A 12 -20.53 -14.12 26.62
C GLY A 12 -20.32 -15.17 27.69
N ILE A 13 -21.27 -16.09 27.81
CA ILE A 13 -21.14 -17.28 28.65
C ILE A 13 -19.91 -18.00 28.10
N ALA A 14 -18.77 -17.86 28.78
CA ALA A 14 -17.57 -18.62 28.49
C ALA A 14 -17.97 -20.08 28.69
N GLN A 15 -18.17 -20.77 27.57
CA GLN A 15 -18.40 -22.20 27.54
C GLN A 15 -17.08 -22.89 27.92
N SER A 16 -16.77 -22.96 29.22
CA SER A 16 -15.70 -23.77 29.76
C SER A 16 -16.18 -25.22 29.88
N TYR A 17 -16.35 -25.88 28.75
CA TYR A 17 -16.61 -27.32 28.75
C TYR A 17 -15.32 -28.08 29.10
N ARG A 18 -15.49 -29.21 29.80
CA ARG A 18 -14.45 -30.18 30.20
C ARG A 18 -13.75 -30.86 29.01
N ASN A 19 -13.94 -30.33 27.81
CA ASN A 19 -13.53 -30.93 26.55
C ASN A 19 -12.18 -30.43 26.07
N GLY A 20 -11.50 -29.52 26.79
CA GLY A 20 -10.14 -29.05 26.49
C GLY A 20 -9.98 -28.19 25.23
N GLN A 21 -11.05 -27.66 24.63
CA GLN A 21 -11.00 -26.89 23.39
C GLN A 21 -10.55 -25.43 23.64
N VAL A 22 -9.25 -25.24 23.89
CA VAL A 22 -8.69 -23.99 24.46
C VAL A 22 -7.78 -23.21 23.49
N SER A 23 -8.18 -23.07 22.23
CA SER A 23 -7.39 -22.35 21.18
C SER A 23 -7.07 -20.88 21.51
N THR A 24 -7.86 -20.23 22.37
CA THR A 24 -7.67 -18.81 22.72
C THR A 24 -6.50 -18.55 23.67
N VAL A 25 -6.02 -19.58 24.39
CA VAL A 25 -4.94 -19.45 25.39
C VAL A 25 -3.59 -19.95 24.88
N CYS A 26 -3.42 -20.22 23.59
CA CYS A 26 -2.18 -20.81 23.07
C CYS A 26 -0.90 -20.01 23.36
N GLY A 27 -1.00 -18.69 23.46
CA GLY A 27 0.14 -17.85 23.84
C GLY A 27 0.55 -18.03 25.30
N SER A 28 -0.39 -17.88 26.23
CA SER A 28 -0.13 -17.98 27.67
C SER A 28 -0.05 -19.42 28.18
N MET A 29 -0.65 -20.37 27.46
CA MET A 29 -0.96 -21.74 27.89
C MET A 29 -1.65 -21.81 29.26
N THR A 30 -2.26 -20.71 29.71
CA THR A 30 -2.85 -20.60 31.04
C THR A 30 -4.34 -20.92 30.96
N PRO A 31 -4.83 -21.92 31.70
CA PRO A 31 -6.26 -22.21 31.78
C PRO A 31 -7.02 -21.00 32.34
N SER A 32 -8.19 -20.70 31.77
CA SER A 32 -9.04 -19.60 32.25
C SER A 32 -10.07 -20.15 33.24
N HIS A 33 -9.65 -20.36 34.49
CA HIS A 33 -10.51 -20.83 35.59
C HIS A 33 -10.62 -19.75 36.68
N SER A 34 -11.57 -18.83 36.55
CA SER A 34 -11.83 -17.78 37.56
C SER A 34 -10.55 -17.06 38.03
N SER A 35 -10.48 -16.54 39.25
CA SER A 35 -9.31 -15.83 39.80
C SER A 35 -8.15 -16.73 40.24
N ASN A 36 -8.11 -18.00 39.82
CA ASN A 36 -7.07 -18.95 40.25
C ASN A 36 -5.79 -18.76 39.43
N GLY A 37 -4.65 -18.63 40.12
CA GLY A 37 -3.33 -18.54 39.50
C GLY A 37 -2.67 -19.92 39.34
N ALA A 38 -1.66 -20.01 38.47
CA ALA A 38 -0.83 -21.20 38.35
C ALA A 38 -0.08 -21.49 39.65
N GLN A 39 0.10 -22.77 39.96
CA GLN A 39 0.87 -23.22 41.10
C GLN A 39 2.36 -22.85 40.93
N THR A 40 2.99 -22.37 42.01
CA THR A 40 4.41 -21.99 42.04
C THR A 40 5.31 -23.10 42.58
N SER A 41 4.73 -24.16 43.15
CA SER A 41 5.43 -25.36 43.59
C SER A 41 5.95 -26.17 42.40
N ALA A 42 6.93 -27.06 42.64
CA ALA A 42 7.41 -27.98 41.62
C ALA A 42 6.27 -28.90 41.16
N PRO A 43 6.01 -29.04 39.85
CA PRO A 43 4.94 -29.88 39.34
C PRO A 43 5.25 -31.37 39.59
N PRO A 44 4.29 -32.20 40.03
CA PRO A 44 4.45 -33.65 40.12
C PRO A 44 4.35 -34.35 38.75
N TYR A 45 4.67 -33.64 37.67
CA TYR A 45 4.51 -34.07 36.29
C TYR A 45 5.77 -33.76 35.47
N THR A 46 6.03 -34.59 34.48
CA THR A 46 7.19 -34.46 33.59
C THR A 46 6.76 -34.52 32.12
N VAL A 47 7.53 -33.86 31.27
CA VAL A 47 7.43 -33.97 29.81
C VAL A 47 8.80 -34.35 29.26
N THR A 48 8.84 -35.44 28.50
CA THR A 48 10.06 -35.95 27.86
C THR A 48 9.83 -36.22 26.38
N ALA A 49 10.90 -36.21 25.61
CA ALA A 49 10.89 -36.63 24.21
C ALA A 49 11.76 -37.88 24.04
N ASP A 50 11.41 -38.72 23.08
CA ASP A 50 12.16 -39.93 22.73
C ASP A 50 13.49 -39.65 22.00
N ARG A 51 13.74 -38.40 21.62
CA ARG A 51 14.95 -37.96 20.91
C ARG A 51 15.50 -36.67 21.50
N SER A 52 16.82 -36.53 21.48
CA SER A 52 17.54 -35.31 21.87
C SER A 52 17.94 -34.44 20.66
N SER A 53 17.76 -34.95 19.44
CA SER A 53 17.98 -34.20 18.20
C SER A 53 17.00 -34.57 17.09
N PHE A 54 16.81 -33.65 16.13
CA PHE A 54 15.87 -33.82 15.02
C PHE A 54 16.27 -33.02 13.75
N LYS A 55 15.71 -33.40 12.61
CA LYS A 55 15.82 -32.70 11.31
C LYS A 55 14.44 -32.42 10.69
N GLU A 56 14.42 -31.78 9.52
CA GLU A 56 13.21 -31.46 8.77
C GLU A 56 12.33 -32.70 8.55
N GLY A 57 11.03 -32.57 8.83
CA GLY A 57 10.05 -33.64 8.65
C GLY A 57 10.15 -34.82 9.62
N ASP A 58 11.13 -34.85 10.53
CA ASP A 58 11.22 -35.88 11.57
C ASP A 58 9.96 -35.90 12.46
N GLU A 59 9.58 -37.10 12.90
CA GLU A 59 8.58 -37.28 13.95
C GLU A 59 9.28 -37.59 15.28
N ILE A 60 8.80 -36.94 16.35
CA ILE A 60 9.27 -37.09 17.74
C ILE A 60 8.08 -37.51 18.59
N THR A 61 8.26 -38.53 19.44
CA THR A 61 7.26 -38.93 20.42
C THR A 61 7.48 -38.18 21.73
N VAL A 62 6.49 -37.39 22.12
CA VAL A 62 6.48 -36.63 23.37
C VAL A 62 5.64 -37.38 24.40
N THR A 63 6.20 -37.61 25.58
CA THR A 63 5.54 -38.31 26.69
C THR A 63 5.31 -37.35 27.85
N LEU A 64 4.06 -37.18 28.24
CA LEU A 64 3.63 -36.49 29.45
C LEU A 64 3.37 -37.57 30.51
N ARG A 65 3.93 -37.43 31.72
CA ARG A 65 3.83 -38.45 32.77
C ARG A 65 3.66 -37.82 34.15
N ALA A 66 2.73 -38.36 34.93
CA ALA A 66 2.63 -38.12 36.36
C ALA A 66 3.70 -38.91 37.11
N SER A 67 4.51 -38.21 37.90
CA SER A 67 5.48 -38.83 38.82
C SER A 67 4.79 -39.31 40.11
N SER A 68 3.65 -38.71 40.45
CA SER A 68 2.75 -39.11 41.54
C SER A 68 1.34 -38.64 41.22
N GLY A 69 0.33 -39.45 41.54
CA GLY A 69 -1.08 -39.16 41.22
C GLY A 69 -1.37 -39.20 39.72
N ASP A 70 -2.24 -38.29 39.28
CA ASP A 70 -2.77 -38.16 37.92
C ASP A 70 -3.00 -36.68 37.56
N PHE A 71 -3.41 -36.42 36.33
CA PHE A 71 -3.88 -35.13 35.84
C PHE A 71 -5.14 -35.32 35.00
N GLU A 72 -6.11 -34.41 35.14
CA GLU A 72 -7.36 -34.43 34.38
C GLU A 72 -7.18 -33.79 32.99
N GLY A 73 -6.35 -32.73 32.92
CA GLY A 73 -6.18 -31.94 31.71
C GLY A 73 -4.72 -31.65 31.36
N PHE A 74 -4.49 -31.45 30.06
CA PHE A 74 -3.21 -30.95 29.56
C PHE A 74 -3.39 -30.05 28.34
N MET A 75 -2.38 -29.22 28.10
CA MET A 75 -2.13 -28.53 26.84
C MET A 75 -0.64 -28.61 26.52
N LEU A 76 -0.29 -29.19 25.37
CA LEU A 76 1.08 -29.42 24.91
C LEU A 76 1.35 -28.61 23.63
N GLN A 77 2.49 -27.94 23.59
CA GLN A 77 2.95 -27.17 22.44
C GLN A 77 4.47 -27.31 22.28
N ALA A 78 4.95 -27.45 21.04
CA ALA A 78 6.38 -27.32 20.75
C ALA A 78 6.71 -25.86 20.49
N ARG A 79 7.76 -25.33 21.12
CA ARG A 79 8.20 -23.95 21.00
C ARG A 79 9.67 -23.88 20.57
N LYS A 80 10.05 -22.83 19.85
CA LYS A 80 11.49 -22.55 19.63
C LYS A 80 12.13 -22.30 20.99
N ALA A 81 13.26 -22.95 21.26
CA ALA A 81 13.93 -22.93 22.56
C ALA A 81 14.16 -21.49 23.05
N GLY A 82 13.77 -21.19 24.29
CA GLY A 82 13.89 -19.86 24.88
C GLY A 82 12.83 -18.84 24.42
N THR A 83 11.84 -19.24 23.63
CA THR A 83 10.77 -18.35 23.15
C THR A 83 9.37 -18.92 23.41
N THR A 84 8.33 -18.12 23.15
CA THR A 84 6.92 -18.57 23.17
C THR A 84 6.40 -18.97 21.79
N SER A 85 7.24 -18.90 20.75
CA SER A 85 6.87 -19.13 19.36
C SER A 85 6.67 -20.61 19.08
N ALA A 86 5.44 -21.00 18.75
CA ALA A 86 5.09 -22.38 18.41
C ALA A 86 5.72 -22.83 17.08
N ILE A 87 6.03 -24.12 16.95
CA ILE A 87 6.62 -24.69 15.72
C ILE A 87 6.18 -26.15 15.50
N GLY A 88 6.01 -26.54 14.23
CA GLY A 88 5.61 -27.89 13.85
C GLY A 88 4.14 -28.19 14.13
N SER A 89 3.78 -29.47 14.07
CA SER A 89 2.38 -29.91 14.20
C SER A 89 2.31 -31.28 14.86
N PHE A 90 1.23 -31.53 15.62
CA PHE A 90 0.98 -32.83 16.25
C PHE A 90 0.11 -33.72 15.36
N THR A 91 0.40 -35.02 15.37
CA THR A 91 -0.48 -36.04 14.80
C THR A 91 -1.51 -36.43 15.85
N VAL A 92 -2.78 -36.20 15.55
CA VAL A 92 -3.90 -36.42 16.47
C VAL A 92 -4.60 -37.74 16.14
N THR A 93 -4.63 -38.66 17.09
CA THR A 93 -5.45 -39.88 17.05
C THR A 93 -6.72 -39.68 17.88
N VAL A 94 -7.84 -40.21 17.41
CA VAL A 94 -9.21 -39.82 17.80
C VAL A 94 -9.74 -40.28 19.16
N SER A 95 -8.91 -40.71 20.12
CA SER A 95 -9.43 -41.32 21.38
C SER A 95 -9.13 -40.59 22.69
N ASP A 96 -8.04 -39.81 22.81
CA ASP A 96 -7.56 -39.30 24.12
C ASP A 96 -7.08 -37.84 24.08
N ALA A 97 -7.02 -37.23 22.90
CA ALA A 97 -6.57 -35.86 22.70
C ALA A 97 -7.11 -35.26 21.41
N GLN A 98 -7.10 -33.93 21.33
CA GLN A 98 -7.52 -33.17 20.15
C GLN A 98 -6.47 -32.12 19.77
N GLY A 99 -6.37 -31.85 18.48
CA GLY A 99 -5.53 -30.78 17.97
C GLY A 99 -6.20 -29.42 18.16
N LEU A 100 -5.41 -28.43 18.52
CA LEU A 100 -5.82 -27.04 18.63
C LEU A 100 -5.29 -26.24 17.46
N ILE A 101 -6.09 -25.28 16.99
CA ILE A 101 -5.67 -24.26 16.04
C ILE A 101 -5.15 -23.09 16.86
N CYS A 102 -3.84 -22.86 16.83
CA CYS A 102 -3.21 -21.71 17.48
C CYS A 102 -2.61 -20.80 16.42
N ASN A 103 -2.88 -19.48 16.50
CA ASN A 103 -2.33 -18.49 15.58
C ASN A 103 -2.52 -18.85 14.08
N GLY A 104 -3.66 -19.45 13.73
CA GLY A 104 -3.98 -19.91 12.38
C GLY A 104 -3.33 -21.23 11.94
N ALA A 105 -2.45 -21.83 12.76
CA ALA A 105 -1.79 -23.10 12.46
C ALA A 105 -2.57 -24.28 13.06
N ALA A 106 -3.07 -25.18 12.21
CA ALA A 106 -3.77 -26.39 12.63
C ALA A 106 -2.84 -27.38 13.34
N ASN A 107 -3.34 -28.02 14.40
CA ASN A 107 -2.62 -28.99 15.22
C ASN A 107 -1.27 -28.48 15.78
N SER A 108 -1.12 -27.17 15.93
CA SER A 108 0.12 -26.55 16.47
C SER A 108 0.23 -26.70 18.00
N ALA A 109 -0.88 -27.05 18.65
CA ALA A 109 -0.90 -27.56 20.02
C ALA A 109 -1.91 -28.72 20.11
N VAL A 110 -1.85 -29.46 21.21
CA VAL A 110 -2.75 -30.59 21.49
C VAL A 110 -3.22 -30.52 22.94
N SER A 111 -4.48 -30.85 23.19
CA SER A 111 -5.09 -30.87 24.51
C SER A 111 -5.96 -32.10 24.72
N HIS A 112 -6.39 -32.33 25.96
CA HIS A 112 -7.33 -33.37 26.34
C HIS A 112 -8.73 -33.17 25.70
N THR A 113 -9.50 -34.25 25.58
CA THR A 113 -10.90 -34.27 25.09
C THR A 113 -11.92 -34.50 26.20
N SER A 114 -11.47 -34.92 27.39
CA SER A 114 -12.27 -35.17 28.58
C SER A 114 -11.43 -34.94 29.84
N ASP A 115 -12.10 -34.82 30.99
CA ASP A 115 -11.55 -34.70 32.34
C ASP A 115 -11.18 -36.05 32.97
N SER A 116 -11.21 -37.15 32.20
CA SER A 116 -10.84 -38.47 32.74
C SER A 116 -9.41 -38.43 33.29
N GLU A 117 -9.19 -39.08 34.43
CA GLU A 117 -7.86 -39.15 35.05
C GLU A 117 -6.82 -39.77 34.11
N LYS A 118 -5.66 -39.13 33.99
CA LYS A 118 -4.55 -39.57 33.13
C LYS A 118 -3.26 -39.64 33.94
N THR A 119 -2.50 -40.71 33.73
CA THR A 119 -1.15 -40.86 34.31
C THR A 119 -0.05 -40.73 33.26
N VAL A 120 -0.34 -41.08 32.00
CA VAL A 120 0.58 -40.98 30.86
C VAL A 120 -0.18 -40.59 29.61
N ILE A 121 0.38 -39.66 28.83
CA ILE A 121 -0.08 -39.31 27.48
C ILE A 121 1.11 -39.29 26.53
N GLN A 122 0.96 -39.90 25.35
CA GLN A 122 1.96 -39.86 24.29
C GLN A 122 1.39 -39.21 23.04
N LYS A 123 2.12 -38.24 22.49
CA LYS A 123 1.76 -37.56 21.24
C LYS A 123 2.95 -37.50 20.30
N LYS A 124 2.68 -37.73 19.02
CA LYS A 124 3.68 -37.56 17.96
C LYS A 124 3.65 -36.12 17.49
N TRP A 125 4.81 -35.50 17.49
CA TRP A 125 5.04 -34.18 16.92
C TRP A 125 5.87 -34.33 15.66
N LYS A 126 5.50 -33.61 14.60
CA LYS A 126 6.18 -33.60 13.31
C LYS A 126 6.84 -32.24 13.09
N ALA A 127 8.14 -32.28 12.82
CA ALA A 127 8.93 -31.12 12.45
C ALA A 127 8.45 -30.54 11.10
N PRO A 128 8.50 -29.21 10.90
CA PRO A 128 8.27 -28.61 9.59
C PRO A 128 9.17 -29.25 8.51
N ALA A 129 8.64 -29.40 7.30
CA ALA A 129 9.41 -29.96 6.18
C ALA A 129 10.40 -28.96 5.56
N SER A 130 10.27 -27.67 5.87
CA SER A 130 11.15 -26.59 5.41
C SER A 130 10.98 -25.33 6.29
N GLY A 131 11.89 -24.37 6.15
CA GLY A 131 11.89 -23.09 6.89
C GLY A 131 13.06 -22.97 7.87
N GLN A 132 13.16 -21.83 8.57
CA GLN A 132 14.18 -21.63 9.61
C GLN A 132 13.79 -22.41 10.88
N ILE A 133 14.31 -23.63 10.99
CA ILE A 133 14.14 -24.49 12.16
C ILE A 133 15.32 -24.27 13.11
N SER A 134 15.01 -24.07 14.39
CA SER A 134 16.00 -23.93 15.47
C SER A 134 15.79 -25.04 16.50
N ASN A 135 16.64 -25.06 17.53
CA ASN A 135 16.39 -25.88 18.71
C ASN A 135 14.98 -25.62 19.26
N ILE A 136 14.35 -26.66 19.77
CA ILE A 136 12.99 -26.60 20.32
C ILE A 136 12.95 -27.09 21.76
N GLU A 137 11.88 -26.74 22.46
CA GLU A 137 11.48 -27.32 23.72
C GLU A 137 9.96 -27.59 23.69
N PHE A 138 9.52 -28.69 24.30
CA PHE A 138 8.10 -28.93 24.51
C PHE A 138 7.66 -28.26 25.79
N SER A 139 6.62 -27.44 25.71
CA SER A 139 6.01 -26.76 26.84
C SER A 139 4.63 -27.34 27.10
N VAL A 140 4.34 -27.63 28.37
CA VAL A 140 3.10 -28.27 28.81
C VAL A 140 2.48 -27.49 29.96
N THR A 141 1.16 -27.38 29.91
CA THR A 141 0.33 -27.07 31.06
C THR A 141 -0.33 -28.34 31.55
N PHE A 142 -0.20 -28.64 32.84
CA PHE A 142 -0.86 -29.77 33.50
C PHE A 142 -1.98 -29.23 34.40
N VAL A 143 -3.16 -29.84 34.33
CA VAL A 143 -4.32 -29.51 35.16
C VAL A 143 -4.64 -30.74 35.99
N LYS A 144 -4.50 -30.62 37.32
CA LYS A 144 -4.87 -31.65 38.27
C LYS A 144 -6.37 -31.63 38.55
N ASP A 145 -6.93 -30.44 38.75
CA ASP A 145 -8.35 -30.17 38.96
C ASP A 145 -8.65 -28.70 38.56
N PHE A 146 -9.91 -28.26 38.69
CA PHE A 146 -10.37 -26.92 38.31
C PHE A 146 -9.53 -25.76 38.89
N SER A 147 -8.95 -25.94 40.08
CA SER A 147 -8.20 -24.91 40.81
C SER A 147 -6.68 -25.13 40.81
N THR A 148 -6.23 -26.35 40.53
CA THR A 148 -4.84 -26.76 40.68
C THR A 148 -4.21 -27.07 39.32
N PHE A 149 -3.32 -26.20 38.86
CA PHE A 149 -2.63 -26.38 37.58
C PHE A 149 -1.23 -25.76 37.55
N TRP A 150 -0.35 -26.30 36.71
CA TRP A 150 1.00 -25.81 36.47
C TRP A 150 1.14 -25.44 35.00
N VAL A 151 1.68 -24.25 34.73
CA VAL A 151 1.90 -23.73 33.37
C VAL A 151 3.39 -23.72 33.08
N GLY A 152 3.77 -24.05 31.85
CA GLY A 152 5.14 -23.88 31.38
C GLY A 152 6.11 -24.95 31.91
N VAL A 153 5.63 -26.16 32.17
CA VAL A 153 6.49 -27.32 32.42
C VAL A 153 7.19 -27.68 31.11
N LYS A 154 8.52 -27.70 31.10
CA LYS A 154 9.33 -27.82 29.87
C LYS A 154 10.07 -29.15 29.79
N SER A 155 10.27 -29.64 28.57
CA SER A 155 11.20 -30.74 28.30
C SER A 155 12.65 -30.25 28.29
N SER A 156 13.61 -31.17 28.23
CA SER A 156 14.96 -30.84 27.76
C SER A 156 14.90 -30.23 26.35
N VAL A 157 15.86 -29.35 26.05
CA VAL A 157 16.02 -28.81 24.70
C VAL A 157 16.36 -29.94 23.73
N ILE A 158 15.70 -29.95 22.57
CA ILE A 158 15.99 -30.87 21.47
C ILE A 158 16.75 -30.10 20.40
N THR A 159 17.94 -30.58 20.10
CA THR A 159 18.87 -29.92 19.19
C THR A 159 18.45 -30.15 17.74
N TYR A 160 18.31 -29.07 16.98
CA TYR A 160 18.12 -29.19 15.55
C TYR A 160 19.45 -29.55 14.88
N THR A 161 19.47 -30.69 14.18
CA THR A 161 20.64 -31.21 13.45
C THR A 161 20.31 -31.45 11.96
N GLY A 162 19.21 -30.88 11.49
CA GLY A 162 18.86 -30.87 10.06
C GLY A 162 19.82 -30.00 9.27
N THR A 163 19.45 -29.64 8.04
CA THR A 163 20.24 -28.69 7.27
C THR A 163 20.25 -27.36 8.03
N SER A 164 21.27 -27.16 8.86
CA SER A 164 21.72 -25.82 9.16
C SER A 164 22.02 -25.25 7.78
N THR A 165 21.18 -24.36 7.26
CA THR A 165 21.74 -23.32 6.40
C THR A 165 22.92 -22.80 7.22
N PRO A 166 24.17 -22.99 6.75
CA PRO A 166 25.28 -22.32 7.39
C PRO A 166 24.86 -20.86 7.51
N VAL A 167 25.26 -20.19 8.60
CA VAL A 167 25.34 -18.73 8.58
C VAL A 167 26.25 -18.40 7.41
N THR A 168 25.64 -18.28 6.24
CA THR A 168 26.33 -18.12 4.99
C THR A 168 26.77 -16.68 5.02
N ALA A 169 28.05 -16.43 4.73
CA ALA A 169 28.60 -15.09 4.61
C ALA A 169 27.57 -14.14 3.98
N ALA A 170 27.43 -12.94 4.56
CA ALA A 170 26.53 -11.91 4.05
C ALA A 170 26.59 -11.87 2.52
N PRO A 171 25.46 -11.78 1.81
CA PRO A 171 25.48 -11.74 0.35
C PRO A 171 26.41 -10.59 -0.08
N THR A 172 27.37 -10.90 -0.95
CA THR A 172 28.15 -9.87 -1.62
C THR A 172 27.18 -8.97 -2.36
N VAL A 173 27.23 -7.66 -2.12
CA VAL A 173 26.35 -6.71 -2.81
C VAL A 173 26.65 -6.81 -4.32
N PRO A 174 25.66 -7.15 -5.17
CA PRO A 174 25.90 -7.29 -6.61
C PRO A 174 26.23 -5.92 -7.21
N SER A 175 27.29 -5.83 -8.04
CA SER A 175 27.59 -4.59 -8.76
C SER A 175 26.88 -4.55 -10.11
N TRP A 176 26.31 -3.40 -10.43
CA TRP A 176 25.70 -3.13 -11.74
C TRP A 176 26.71 -3.32 -12.89
N ASN A 177 27.94 -2.85 -12.70
CA ASN A 177 28.91 -2.68 -13.77
C ASN A 177 29.58 -3.97 -14.27
N THR A 178 29.50 -5.06 -13.49
CA THR A 178 30.31 -6.26 -13.76
C THR A 178 29.59 -7.28 -14.64
N GLU A 179 28.28 -7.51 -14.43
CA GLU A 179 27.56 -8.67 -14.98
C GLU A 179 26.22 -8.36 -15.68
N CYS A 180 25.65 -7.17 -15.46
CA CYS A 180 24.39 -6.76 -16.08
C CYS A 180 24.52 -6.65 -17.60
N GLY A 181 23.56 -7.24 -18.34
CA GLY A 181 23.60 -7.26 -19.80
C GLY A 181 24.61 -8.24 -20.41
N LYS A 182 25.45 -8.90 -19.59
CA LYS A 182 26.44 -9.89 -20.05
C LYS A 182 26.02 -11.31 -19.68
N SER A 183 25.77 -11.55 -18.40
CA SER A 183 25.37 -12.86 -17.87
C SER A 183 24.04 -12.83 -17.14
N LYS A 184 23.52 -11.63 -16.82
CA LYS A 184 22.29 -11.43 -16.05
C LYS A 184 21.38 -10.40 -16.71
N VAL A 185 20.08 -10.57 -16.47
CA VAL A 185 19.11 -9.48 -16.60
C VAL A 185 19.17 -8.65 -15.33
N CYS A 186 19.32 -7.33 -15.45
CA CYS A 186 19.31 -6.42 -14.31
C CYS A 186 18.27 -5.33 -14.50
N PHE A 187 17.55 -5.03 -13.43
CA PHE A 187 16.59 -3.94 -13.38
C PHE A 187 16.95 -3.03 -12.21
N SER A 188 17.24 -1.76 -12.50
CA SER A 188 17.60 -0.77 -11.48
C SER A 188 16.73 0.49 -11.55
N GLN A 189 16.58 1.14 -10.40
CA GLN A 189 16.09 2.49 -10.27
C GLN A 189 16.82 3.24 -9.15
N PRO A 190 17.45 4.41 -9.39
CA PRO A 190 17.54 5.11 -10.69
C PRO A 190 18.19 4.31 -11.82
N SER A 191 17.98 4.73 -13.07
CA SER A 191 18.54 4.05 -14.23
C SER A 191 20.06 3.89 -14.09
N ASN A 192 20.53 2.65 -14.26
CA ASN A 192 21.95 2.26 -14.15
C ASN A 192 22.62 2.55 -12.79
N CYS A 193 21.84 2.68 -11.71
CA CYS A 193 22.42 2.83 -10.38
C CYS A 193 23.17 1.56 -9.96
N ASP A 194 24.31 1.73 -9.28
CA ASP A 194 25.08 0.63 -8.72
C ASP A 194 24.81 0.55 -7.20
N PRO A 195 24.19 -0.54 -6.70
CA PRO A 195 23.85 -0.65 -5.28
C PRO A 195 25.08 -0.79 -4.38
N THR A 196 26.29 -0.96 -4.93
CA THR A 196 27.54 -0.92 -4.15
C THR A 196 27.98 0.50 -3.77
N THR A 197 27.54 1.52 -4.52
CA THR A 197 27.93 2.92 -4.31
C THR A 197 26.76 3.85 -4.00
N ALA A 198 25.56 3.55 -4.49
CA ALA A 198 24.37 4.37 -4.33
C ALA A 198 23.42 3.82 -3.25
N THR A 199 23.18 4.63 -2.22
CA THR A 199 22.31 4.27 -1.08
C THR A 199 20.81 4.31 -1.41
N ASN A 200 20.42 5.03 -2.48
CA ASN A 200 19.04 5.14 -2.96
C ASN A 200 18.73 4.21 -4.15
N CYS A 201 19.57 3.20 -4.39
CA CYS A 201 19.43 2.29 -5.53
C CYS A 201 18.54 1.10 -5.19
N TYR A 202 17.41 1.00 -5.89
CA TYR A 202 16.63 -0.23 -5.97
C TYR A 202 17.16 -1.05 -7.14
N PHE A 203 17.63 -2.25 -6.86
CA PHE A 203 18.28 -3.10 -7.84
C PHE A 203 17.77 -4.53 -7.72
N MET A 204 17.61 -5.18 -8.87
CA MET A 204 17.51 -6.62 -8.93
C MET A 204 18.29 -7.19 -10.10
N SER A 205 18.67 -8.45 -9.95
CA SER A 205 19.20 -9.24 -11.04
C SER A 205 18.51 -10.61 -11.10
N VAL A 206 18.42 -11.15 -12.32
CA VAL A 206 18.02 -12.52 -12.57
C VAL A 206 19.06 -13.13 -13.50
N GLN A 207 19.74 -14.16 -13.01
CA GLN A 207 20.63 -15.02 -13.79
C GLN A 207 19.94 -16.36 -14.01
N THR A 208 19.68 -16.72 -15.27
CA THR A 208 18.96 -17.95 -15.60
C THR A 208 19.91 -18.99 -16.21
N SER A 209 19.63 -20.27 -15.96
CA SER A 209 20.21 -21.36 -16.74
C SER A 209 19.62 -21.36 -18.17
N SER A 210 20.32 -21.98 -19.14
CA SER A 210 19.89 -22.02 -20.54
C SER A 210 18.51 -22.65 -20.77
N SER A 211 17.96 -23.39 -19.80
CA SER A 211 16.63 -24.02 -19.82
C SER A 211 15.59 -23.34 -18.90
N GLN A 212 15.92 -22.21 -18.27
CA GLN A 212 15.09 -21.53 -17.25
C GLN A 212 14.70 -22.41 -16.05
N SER A 213 15.36 -23.56 -15.87
CA SER A 213 15.08 -24.49 -14.78
C SER A 213 15.57 -23.98 -13.42
N GLU A 214 16.47 -23.00 -13.44
CA GLU A 214 17.11 -22.43 -12.27
C GLU A 214 17.39 -20.96 -12.50
N MET A 215 17.03 -20.13 -11.52
CA MET A 215 17.18 -18.69 -11.55
C MET A 215 17.84 -18.22 -10.25
N LYS A 216 19.03 -17.65 -10.35
CA LYS A 216 19.63 -16.91 -9.23
C LYS A 216 19.09 -15.49 -9.25
N ILE A 217 18.44 -15.10 -8.16
CA ILE A 217 17.79 -13.80 -7.99
C ILE A 217 18.50 -13.02 -6.90
N GLU A 218 18.81 -11.77 -7.19
CA GLU A 218 19.40 -10.82 -6.24
C GLU A 218 18.47 -9.61 -6.13
N ILE A 219 18.16 -9.17 -4.91
CA ILE A 219 17.25 -8.06 -4.60
C ILE A 219 17.95 -7.13 -3.61
N VAL A 220 18.12 -5.87 -4.00
CA VAL A 220 18.73 -4.83 -3.17
C VAL A 220 17.87 -3.58 -3.17
N GLY A 221 17.69 -2.94 -2.03
CA GLY A 221 17.05 -1.63 -1.99
C GLY A 221 16.88 -1.06 -0.59
N PRO A 222 16.82 0.27 -0.46
CA PRO A 222 16.53 0.93 0.82
C PRO A 222 15.10 0.65 1.26
N SER A 223 14.90 0.04 2.43
CA SER A 223 13.57 -0.18 2.98
C SER A 223 13.63 -0.60 4.46
N ASN A 224 12.68 -0.08 5.24
CA ASN A 224 12.53 -0.44 6.66
C ASN A 224 11.72 -1.72 6.88
N GLY A 225 11.09 -2.27 5.83
CA GLY A 225 10.21 -3.44 5.91
C GLY A 225 10.57 -4.53 4.90
N TYR A 226 10.30 -4.26 3.63
CA TYR A 226 10.53 -5.20 2.53
C TYR A 226 10.92 -4.52 1.22
N VAL A 227 11.56 -5.31 0.33
CA VAL A 227 11.71 -5.06 -1.09
C VAL A 227 11.26 -6.34 -1.82
N ALA A 228 10.41 -6.19 -2.82
CA ALA A 228 9.81 -7.29 -3.56
C ALA A 228 10.06 -7.17 -5.07
N ILE A 229 10.21 -8.32 -5.72
CA ILE A 229 10.20 -8.49 -7.17
C ILE A 229 8.88 -9.08 -7.61
N GLY A 230 8.29 -8.52 -8.67
CA GLY A 230 7.12 -9.07 -9.35
C GLY A 230 7.44 -9.41 -10.80
N PHE A 231 6.90 -10.53 -11.28
CA PHE A 231 6.89 -10.93 -12.68
C PHE A 231 5.45 -10.87 -13.18
N SER A 232 5.19 -10.03 -14.18
CA SER A 232 3.84 -9.73 -14.65
C SER A 232 3.70 -9.84 -16.17
N ASP A 233 2.46 -10.02 -16.61
CA ASP A 233 2.06 -10.00 -18.01
C ASP A 233 1.76 -8.58 -18.54
N ASP A 234 1.53 -7.62 -17.65
CA ASP A 234 1.27 -6.22 -17.95
C ASP A 234 2.05 -5.29 -16.97
N GLN A 235 1.82 -3.98 -17.04
CA GLN A 235 2.50 -3.00 -16.19
C GLN A 235 1.75 -2.71 -14.88
N ALA A 236 0.69 -3.44 -14.57
CA ALA A 236 -0.16 -3.20 -13.42
C ALA A 236 -0.06 -4.34 -12.39
N MET A 237 -0.06 -3.99 -11.10
CA MET A 237 -0.21 -5.01 -10.06
C MET A 237 -1.59 -5.66 -10.19
N GLY A 238 -1.59 -6.97 -10.40
CA GLY A 238 -2.75 -7.75 -10.77
C GLY A 238 -2.54 -9.22 -10.43
N ASN A 239 -2.19 -10.02 -11.43
CA ASN A 239 -2.01 -11.47 -11.31
C ASN A 239 -0.53 -11.83 -11.50
N ASP A 240 0.28 -11.52 -10.50
CA ASP A 240 1.74 -11.49 -10.60
C ASP A 240 2.39 -12.51 -9.67
N ALA A 241 3.46 -13.14 -10.14
CA ALA A 241 4.32 -13.97 -9.32
C ALA A 241 5.35 -13.10 -8.60
N ILE A 242 5.51 -13.27 -7.28
CA ILE A 242 6.24 -12.31 -6.44
C ILE A 242 7.23 -13.04 -5.53
N TYR A 243 8.44 -12.50 -5.39
CA TYR A 243 9.32 -12.80 -4.25
C TYR A 243 9.52 -11.57 -3.39
N ILE A 244 9.50 -11.76 -2.07
CA ILE A 244 9.57 -10.68 -1.08
C ILE A 244 10.80 -10.91 -0.21
N CYS A 245 11.76 -10.00 -0.23
CA CYS A 245 12.85 -9.89 0.73
C CYS A 245 12.41 -8.93 1.84
N GLY A 246 12.20 -9.41 3.06
CA GLY A 246 11.69 -8.54 4.13
C GLY A 246 11.76 -9.13 5.53
N LYS A 247 11.40 -8.32 6.52
CA LYS A 247 11.40 -8.70 7.93
C LYS A 247 10.16 -9.52 8.30
N ASP A 248 10.37 -10.58 9.07
CA ASP A 248 9.32 -11.33 9.73
C ASP A 248 8.83 -10.62 11.02
N ASN A 249 7.92 -11.26 11.77
CA ASN A 249 7.39 -10.69 13.01
C ASN A 249 8.43 -10.58 14.14
N SER A 250 9.52 -11.34 14.07
CA SER A 250 10.64 -11.25 15.02
C SER A 250 11.71 -10.24 14.60
N GLY A 251 11.54 -9.59 13.43
CA GLY A 251 12.52 -8.67 12.86
C GLY A 251 13.64 -9.35 12.09
N LEU A 252 13.60 -10.66 11.90
CA LEU A 252 14.57 -11.42 11.12
C LEU A 252 14.27 -11.30 9.63
N LEU A 253 15.33 -11.28 8.81
CA LEU A 253 15.19 -11.21 7.36
C LEU A 253 14.86 -12.58 6.78
N GLN A 254 13.92 -12.59 5.84
CA GLN A 254 13.51 -13.79 5.11
C GLN A 254 13.17 -13.47 3.65
N VAL A 255 13.18 -14.52 2.83
CA VAL A 255 12.61 -14.50 1.48
C VAL A 255 11.29 -15.26 1.50
N GLN A 256 10.23 -14.64 0.98
CA GLN A 256 8.91 -15.24 0.83
C GLN A 256 8.54 -15.34 -0.65
N HIS A 257 7.77 -16.35 -1.00
CA HIS A 257 7.14 -16.49 -2.32
C HIS A 257 5.66 -16.12 -2.19
N ALA A 258 5.12 -15.34 -3.12
CA ALA A 258 3.76 -14.82 -3.04
C ALA A 258 3.13 -14.67 -4.43
N PHE A 259 1.80 -14.54 -4.47
CA PHE A 259 1.04 -14.27 -5.67
C PHE A 259 0.00 -13.17 -5.42
N SER A 260 -0.02 -12.14 -6.28
CA SER A 260 -1.03 -11.07 -6.22
C SER A 260 -2.30 -11.46 -6.98
N THR A 261 -3.44 -10.91 -6.55
CA THR A 261 -4.69 -10.96 -7.33
C THR A 261 -5.41 -9.63 -7.19
N GLY A 262 -5.23 -8.76 -8.18
CA GLY A 262 -5.62 -7.36 -8.11
C GLY A 262 -4.74 -6.54 -7.16
N LYS A 263 -5.20 -5.34 -6.80
CA LYS A 263 -4.46 -4.37 -5.98
C LYS A 263 -4.68 -4.56 -4.49
N LYS A 264 -4.42 -5.76 -3.98
CA LYS A 264 -4.57 -6.11 -2.55
C LYS A 264 -3.31 -6.81 -2.03
N THR A 265 -3.24 -7.03 -0.71
CA THR A 265 -2.15 -7.78 -0.09
C THR A 265 -1.98 -9.15 -0.78
N PRO A 266 -0.78 -9.47 -1.32
CA PRO A 266 -0.51 -10.74 -1.95
C PRO A 266 -0.73 -11.93 -1.00
N ASN A 267 -1.13 -13.06 -1.56
CA ASN A 267 -1.22 -14.32 -0.83
C ASN A 267 0.18 -14.93 -0.72
N ILE A 268 0.64 -15.22 0.49
CA ILE A 268 1.91 -15.92 0.71
C ILE A 268 1.74 -17.38 0.31
N LEU A 269 2.61 -17.86 -0.58
CA LEU A 269 2.68 -19.24 -1.02
C LEU A 269 3.74 -20.00 -0.24
N THR A 270 3.72 -21.33 -0.34
CA THR A 270 4.86 -22.14 0.10
C THR A 270 6.11 -21.70 -0.67
N LEU A 271 7.22 -21.52 0.05
CA LEU A 271 8.49 -21.07 -0.54
C LEU A 271 8.95 -21.95 -1.72
N GLY A 272 8.63 -23.25 -1.67
CA GLY A 272 8.88 -24.18 -2.77
C GLY A 272 10.35 -24.52 -2.92
N ASN A 273 10.80 -24.70 -4.16
CA ASN A 273 12.17 -25.07 -4.50
C ASN A 273 13.07 -23.83 -4.57
N VAL A 274 13.34 -23.25 -3.41
CA VAL A 274 14.26 -22.12 -3.22
C VAL A 274 15.40 -22.54 -2.31
N SER A 275 16.64 -22.32 -2.76
CA SER A 275 17.88 -22.66 -2.06
C SER A 275 18.84 -21.45 -1.97
N ASP A 276 19.97 -21.64 -1.30
CA ASP A 276 21.09 -20.69 -1.25
C ASP A 276 20.70 -19.28 -0.78
N ILE A 277 19.72 -19.20 0.12
CA ILE A 277 19.18 -17.95 0.64
C ILE A 277 20.24 -17.27 1.51
N LYS A 278 20.62 -16.06 1.11
CA LYS A 278 21.50 -15.15 1.85
C LYS A 278 20.78 -13.83 2.02
N THR A 279 20.76 -13.31 3.25
CA THR A 279 20.07 -12.05 3.57
C THR A 279 20.97 -11.17 4.42
N ALA A 280 20.98 -9.87 4.16
CA ALA A 280 21.64 -8.88 4.99
C ALA A 280 20.84 -7.57 5.00
N MET A 281 21.04 -6.79 6.06
CA MET A 281 20.60 -5.41 6.16
C MET A 281 21.78 -4.58 6.65
N THR A 282 22.21 -3.63 5.84
CA THR A 282 23.33 -2.73 6.16
C THR A 282 22.87 -1.30 5.92
N ASN A 283 22.93 -0.44 6.93
CA ASN A 283 22.54 0.97 6.85
C ASN A 283 21.14 1.21 6.23
N GLY A 284 20.16 0.37 6.56
CA GLY A 284 18.78 0.48 6.04
C GLY A 284 18.57 -0.04 4.62
N VAL A 285 19.59 -0.62 4.00
CA VAL A 285 19.50 -1.28 2.68
C VAL A 285 19.35 -2.79 2.89
N LEU A 286 18.24 -3.34 2.36
CA LEU A 286 18.00 -4.78 2.29
C LEU A 286 18.82 -5.37 1.14
N ASN A 287 19.46 -6.52 1.37
CA ASN A 287 20.16 -7.29 0.35
C ASN A 287 19.81 -8.78 0.52
N CYS A 288 19.09 -9.34 -0.45
CA CYS A 288 18.77 -10.76 -0.51
C CYS A 288 19.34 -11.39 -1.79
N SER A 289 19.91 -12.58 -1.68
CA SER A 289 20.30 -13.43 -2.80
C SER A 289 19.79 -14.84 -2.57
N PHE A 290 19.20 -15.46 -3.58
CA PHE A 290 18.68 -16.83 -3.49
C PHE A 290 18.58 -17.47 -4.88
N THR A 291 18.50 -18.80 -4.91
CA THR A 291 18.29 -19.58 -6.12
C THR A 291 16.87 -20.12 -6.11
N SER A 292 16.09 -19.87 -7.16
CA SER A 292 14.73 -20.40 -7.33
C SER A 292 14.64 -21.32 -8.53
N ARG A 293 13.97 -22.46 -8.34
CA ARG A 293 13.59 -23.43 -9.37
C ARG A 293 12.07 -23.57 -9.48
N ASN A 294 11.33 -22.63 -8.90
CA ASN A 294 9.88 -22.58 -9.04
C ASN A 294 9.50 -22.03 -10.44
N PRO A 295 8.44 -22.56 -11.08
CA PRO A 295 7.93 -21.98 -12.31
C PRO A 295 7.33 -20.58 -12.04
N ILE A 296 7.62 -19.62 -12.91
CA ILE A 296 6.92 -18.33 -12.91
C ILE A 296 5.57 -18.53 -13.61
N SER A 297 4.48 -18.36 -12.88
CA SER A 297 3.11 -18.49 -13.42
C SER A 297 2.35 -17.19 -13.19
N THR A 298 1.85 -16.58 -14.26
CA THR A 298 0.95 -15.41 -14.24
C THR A 298 -0.46 -15.87 -14.60
N GLY A 299 -1.50 -15.16 -14.15
CA GLY A 299 -2.90 -15.61 -14.22
C GLY A 299 -3.44 -15.94 -15.63
N SER A 300 -2.73 -15.56 -16.70
CA SER A 300 -3.12 -15.75 -18.10
C SER A 300 -2.30 -16.77 -18.89
N ARG A 301 -1.21 -17.34 -18.34
CA ARG A 301 -0.23 -18.09 -19.15
C ARG A 301 0.32 -19.34 -18.48
N ALA A 302 0.52 -20.39 -19.29
CA ALA A 302 1.36 -21.53 -18.93
C ALA A 302 2.84 -21.10 -18.81
N ALA A 303 3.62 -21.79 -17.97
CA ALA A 303 4.99 -21.49 -17.56
C ALA A 303 6.08 -21.45 -18.68
N SER A 304 5.70 -21.35 -19.95
CA SER A 304 6.57 -21.57 -21.12
C SER A 304 7.01 -20.28 -21.84
N VAL A 305 6.73 -19.09 -21.32
CA VAL A 305 7.17 -17.82 -21.92
C VAL A 305 8.14 -17.14 -20.97
N SER A 306 9.37 -16.89 -21.41
CA SER A 306 10.43 -16.29 -20.56
C SER A 306 10.40 -14.76 -20.52
N GLU A 307 9.30 -14.12 -20.94
CA GLU A 307 9.18 -12.66 -21.12
C GLU A 307 8.14 -12.05 -20.17
N TYR A 308 8.60 -11.15 -19.30
CA TYR A 308 7.77 -10.55 -18.24
C TYR A 308 8.03 -9.05 -18.11
N PHE A 309 7.02 -8.29 -17.71
CA PHE A 309 7.28 -7.01 -17.06
C PHE A 309 7.88 -7.28 -15.69
N LEU A 310 9.00 -6.61 -15.40
CA LEU A 310 9.65 -6.71 -14.09
C LEU A 310 9.19 -5.57 -13.23
N MET A 311 8.82 -5.88 -12.00
CA MET A 311 8.31 -4.93 -11.01
C MET A 311 9.17 -4.95 -9.76
N ILE A 312 9.48 -3.76 -9.23
CA ILE A 312 10.03 -3.57 -7.89
C ILE A 312 8.97 -2.87 -7.05
N ALA A 313 8.70 -3.40 -5.86
CA ALA A 313 7.90 -2.74 -4.85
C ALA A 313 8.64 -2.73 -3.52
N ALA A 314 8.67 -1.59 -2.83
CA ALA A 314 9.27 -1.49 -1.49
C ALA A 314 8.37 -0.69 -0.56
N GLY A 315 8.37 -1.09 0.71
CA GLY A 315 7.56 -0.44 1.74
C GLY A 315 7.81 -0.97 3.14
N PRO A 316 7.10 -0.40 4.13
CA PRO A 316 7.23 -0.82 5.52
C PRO A 316 6.56 -2.19 5.75
N SER A 317 6.97 -2.84 6.84
CA SER A 317 6.35 -4.06 7.35
C SER A 317 5.96 -3.81 8.81
N SER A 318 4.83 -4.36 9.23
CA SER A 318 4.33 -4.27 10.61
C SER A 318 3.96 -5.66 11.10
N GLN A 319 4.55 -6.09 12.21
CA GLN A 319 4.32 -7.42 12.80
C GLN A 319 4.53 -8.57 11.78
N GLY A 320 5.55 -8.46 10.93
CA GLY A 320 5.85 -9.43 9.87
C GLY A 320 4.95 -9.36 8.64
N ASN A 321 3.91 -8.51 8.66
CA ASN A 321 3.03 -8.29 7.52
C ASN A 321 3.48 -7.07 6.70
N ILE A 322 3.64 -7.26 5.39
CA ILE A 322 3.94 -6.15 4.48
C ILE A 322 2.79 -5.14 4.46
N GLN A 323 3.14 -3.86 4.42
CA GLN A 323 2.18 -2.77 4.27
C GLN A 323 2.17 -2.27 2.82
N PHE A 324 1.28 -1.31 2.56
CA PHE A 324 1.20 -0.66 1.25
C PHE A 324 2.57 -0.10 0.85
N HIS A 325 3.05 -0.46 -0.34
CA HIS A 325 4.35 -0.01 -0.84
C HIS A 325 4.38 1.51 -1.01
N THR A 326 5.52 2.11 -0.69
CA THR A 326 5.77 3.55 -0.91
C THR A 326 6.50 3.80 -2.22
N ASN A 327 7.26 2.81 -2.70
CA ASN A 327 8.09 2.89 -3.89
C ASN A 327 7.73 1.77 -4.85
N THR A 328 7.48 2.12 -6.11
CA THR A 328 7.09 1.17 -7.16
C THR A 328 7.76 1.51 -8.48
N TYR A 329 8.33 0.51 -9.13
CA TYR A 329 9.00 0.67 -10.42
C TYR A 329 8.65 -0.50 -11.32
N VAL A 330 8.40 -0.22 -12.60
CA VAL A 330 8.04 -1.24 -13.60
C VAL A 330 8.81 -0.98 -14.89
N THR A 331 9.20 -2.02 -15.62
CA THR A 331 9.87 -1.87 -16.93
C THR A 331 8.93 -1.32 -18.00
N GLN A 332 9.47 -0.62 -19.00
CA GLN A 332 8.68 -0.09 -20.13
C GLN A 332 8.14 -1.17 -21.06
N SER A 333 8.86 -2.28 -21.18
CA SER A 333 8.55 -3.41 -22.04
C SER A 333 8.80 -4.73 -21.31
N LYS A 334 8.29 -5.82 -21.89
CA LYS A 334 8.60 -7.17 -21.42
C LYS A 334 10.09 -7.46 -21.61
N VAL A 335 10.67 -8.12 -20.61
CA VAL A 335 12.08 -8.48 -20.56
C VAL A 335 12.20 -9.99 -20.62
N ASN A 336 13.04 -10.47 -21.55
CA ASN A 336 13.32 -11.89 -21.70
C ASN A 336 14.38 -12.34 -20.71
N LEU A 337 14.00 -13.15 -19.72
CA LEU A 337 14.89 -13.62 -18.66
C LEU A 337 16.02 -14.53 -19.13
N LEU A 338 15.93 -15.10 -20.35
CA LEU A 338 16.98 -15.92 -20.96
C LEU A 338 18.03 -15.08 -21.71
N LYS A 339 17.76 -13.80 -21.95
CA LYS A 339 18.66 -12.90 -22.68
C LYS A 339 19.21 -11.84 -21.72
N PRO A 340 20.49 -11.90 -21.34
CA PRO A 340 21.11 -10.88 -20.50
C PRO A 340 20.81 -9.47 -21.02
N ALA A 341 20.31 -8.61 -20.14
CA ALA A 341 19.91 -7.25 -20.49
C ALA A 341 20.04 -6.33 -19.28
N ALA A 342 20.39 -5.07 -19.52
CA ALA A 342 20.33 -4.02 -18.51
C ALA A 342 19.10 -3.16 -18.81
N VAL A 343 18.13 -3.16 -17.90
CA VAL A 343 16.87 -2.43 -18.06
C VAL A 343 16.65 -1.46 -16.91
N SER A 344 15.86 -0.43 -17.16
CA SER A 344 15.52 0.59 -16.17
C SER A 344 14.01 0.80 -16.12
N ALA A 345 13.56 1.53 -15.10
CA ALA A 345 12.14 1.78 -14.90
C ALA A 345 11.59 2.64 -16.05
N GLY A 346 10.33 2.40 -16.42
CA GLY A 346 9.58 3.32 -17.25
C GLY A 346 9.23 4.62 -16.54
N GLU A 347 8.71 5.58 -17.30
CA GLU A 347 8.08 6.75 -16.70
C GLU A 347 7.00 6.31 -15.71
N LYS A 348 7.02 6.87 -14.50
CA LYS A 348 6.10 6.49 -13.41
C LYS A 348 4.64 6.72 -13.81
N TYR A 349 4.38 7.77 -14.59
CA TYR A 349 3.07 8.09 -15.13
C TYR A 349 3.10 8.08 -16.66
N PRO A 350 2.18 7.36 -17.32
CA PRO A 350 2.12 7.37 -18.78
C PRO A 350 1.61 8.73 -19.29
N ALA A 351 1.92 9.03 -20.56
CA ALA A 351 1.55 10.28 -21.22
C ALA A 351 0.05 10.61 -21.11
N ILE A 352 -0.85 9.61 -21.09
CA ILE A 352 -2.29 9.81 -20.94
C ILE A 352 -2.68 10.42 -19.58
N VAL A 353 -1.99 10.03 -18.50
CA VAL A 353 -2.21 10.58 -17.16
C VAL A 353 -1.61 11.98 -17.04
N LYS A 354 -0.44 12.20 -17.64
CA LYS A 354 0.18 13.53 -17.75
C LYS A 354 -0.72 14.51 -18.53
N ALA A 355 -1.32 14.05 -19.63
CA ALA A 355 -2.26 14.83 -20.43
C ALA A 355 -3.54 15.18 -19.65
N HIS A 356 -4.08 14.26 -18.86
CA HIS A 356 -5.18 14.56 -17.93
C HIS A 356 -4.82 15.71 -16.99
N GLY A 357 -3.68 15.61 -16.29
CA GLY A 357 -3.23 16.66 -15.37
C GLY A 357 -3.03 18.01 -16.07
N ALA A 358 -2.38 18.01 -17.23
CA ALA A 358 -2.16 19.22 -18.03
C ALA A 358 -3.47 19.90 -18.46
N LEU A 359 -4.44 19.13 -18.97
CA LEU A 359 -5.74 19.65 -19.36
C LEU A 359 -6.53 20.21 -18.17
N MET A 360 -6.43 19.59 -16.99
CA MET A 360 -7.07 20.11 -15.77
C MET A 360 -6.48 21.45 -15.33
N LEU A 361 -5.15 21.61 -15.38
CA LEU A 361 -4.52 22.89 -15.08
C LEU A 361 -4.94 23.97 -16.08
N ILE A 362 -4.91 23.67 -17.39
CA ILE A 362 -5.35 24.62 -18.42
C ILE A 362 -6.82 25.00 -18.22
N ALA A 363 -7.69 24.03 -17.95
CA ALA A 363 -9.13 24.26 -17.77
C ALA A 363 -9.43 25.10 -16.52
N TRP A 364 -8.86 24.74 -15.37
CA TRP A 364 -9.28 25.28 -14.08
C TRP A 364 -8.41 26.44 -13.58
N MET A 365 -7.11 26.46 -13.91
CA MET A 365 -6.24 27.59 -13.58
C MET A 365 -6.37 28.70 -14.59
N THR A 366 -6.49 28.39 -15.89
CA THR A 366 -6.44 29.40 -16.94
C THR A 366 -7.82 29.76 -17.47
N THR A 367 -8.45 28.90 -18.28
CA THR A 367 -9.69 29.29 -18.98
C THR A 367 -10.83 29.59 -18.00
N GLY A 368 -10.97 28.80 -16.93
CA GLY A 368 -11.94 29.02 -15.86
C GLY A 368 -11.71 30.33 -15.11
N SER A 369 -10.50 30.55 -14.61
CA SER A 369 -10.17 31.76 -13.83
C SER A 369 -10.28 33.04 -14.67
N VAL A 370 -9.75 33.04 -15.90
CA VAL A 370 -9.83 34.18 -16.82
C VAL A 370 -11.29 34.49 -17.17
N GLY A 371 -12.10 33.47 -17.48
CA GLY A 371 -13.50 33.68 -17.83
C GLY A 371 -14.32 34.20 -16.64
N MET A 372 -14.04 33.79 -15.40
CA MET A 372 -14.66 34.38 -14.20
C MET A 372 -14.24 35.83 -13.99
N LEU A 373 -12.95 36.15 -14.17
CA LEU A 373 -12.42 37.50 -14.02
C LEU A 373 -13.05 38.46 -15.04
N ILE A 374 -13.15 38.04 -16.30
CA ILE A 374 -13.83 38.81 -17.37
C ILE A 374 -15.29 39.06 -17.00
N ALA A 375 -16.03 38.03 -16.58
CA ALA A 375 -17.42 38.18 -16.20
C ALA A 375 -17.61 39.08 -14.96
N ARG A 376 -16.64 39.20 -14.05
CA ARG A 376 -16.78 40.02 -12.84
C ARG A 376 -16.36 41.47 -13.02
N TYR A 377 -15.26 41.72 -13.73
CA TYR A 377 -14.60 43.04 -13.77
C TYR A 377 -14.68 43.73 -15.12
N LEU A 378 -14.76 43.00 -16.24
CA LEU A 378 -14.64 43.59 -17.58
C LEU A 378 -15.98 43.83 -18.29
N LYS A 379 -17.11 43.71 -17.59
CA LYS A 379 -18.44 44.01 -18.16
C LYS A 379 -18.55 45.43 -18.73
N ALA A 380 -17.95 46.41 -18.05
CA ALA A 380 -18.03 47.82 -18.46
C ALA A 380 -17.13 48.14 -19.67
N VAL A 381 -15.97 47.49 -19.78
CA VAL A 381 -14.98 47.71 -20.85
C VAL A 381 -15.48 47.18 -22.21
N GLY A 382 -16.23 46.07 -22.18
CA GLY A 382 -16.73 45.39 -23.38
C GLY A 382 -18.17 45.71 -23.79
N LYS A 383 -18.84 46.64 -23.09
CA LYS A 383 -20.25 46.98 -23.34
C LYS A 383 -20.39 47.75 -24.65
N GLY A 384 -21.27 47.29 -25.55
CA GLY A 384 -21.54 47.95 -26.84
C GLY A 384 -20.46 47.81 -27.92
N LYS A 385 -19.40 47.03 -27.69
CA LYS A 385 -18.26 46.84 -28.62
C LYS A 385 -18.22 45.47 -29.32
N GLY A 386 -19.31 44.69 -29.25
CA GLY A 386 -19.28 43.28 -29.67
C GLY A 386 -19.87 43.01 -31.06
N CYS A 387 -19.76 41.74 -31.47
CA CYS A 387 -20.27 41.23 -32.74
C CYS A 387 -21.61 40.50 -32.52
N CYS A 388 -22.50 40.51 -33.50
CA CYS A 388 -23.82 39.85 -33.46
C CYS A 388 -24.75 40.32 -32.32
N GLY A 389 -24.70 41.60 -31.94
CA GLY A 389 -25.61 42.19 -30.94
C GLY A 389 -25.35 41.76 -29.49
N LYS A 390 -24.22 41.10 -29.20
CA LYS A 390 -23.81 40.69 -27.84
C LYS A 390 -22.56 41.44 -27.41
N ASP A 391 -22.44 41.76 -26.12
CA ASP A 391 -21.24 42.39 -25.56
C ASP A 391 -20.00 41.48 -25.66
N VAL A 392 -18.82 42.07 -25.89
CA VAL A 392 -17.54 41.33 -26.03
C VAL A 392 -17.23 40.51 -24.78
N TRP A 393 -17.44 41.08 -23.59
CA TRP A 393 -17.17 40.38 -22.33
C TRP A 393 -18.01 39.10 -22.20
N PHE A 394 -19.25 39.14 -22.70
CA PHE A 394 -20.17 38.02 -22.61
C PHE A 394 -19.75 36.90 -23.55
N LEU A 395 -19.40 37.26 -24.80
CA LEU A 395 -18.85 36.30 -25.76
C LEU A 395 -17.56 35.66 -25.24
N ALA A 396 -16.61 36.48 -24.76
CA ALA A 396 -15.34 35.99 -24.21
C ALA A 396 -15.54 35.05 -23.01
N HIS A 397 -16.45 35.41 -22.09
CA HIS A 397 -16.79 34.55 -20.95
C HIS A 397 -17.36 33.21 -21.41
N VAL A 398 -18.38 33.21 -22.29
CA VAL A 398 -19.02 31.97 -22.77
C VAL A 398 -18.00 31.10 -23.50
N THR A 399 -17.16 31.66 -24.37
CA THR A 399 -16.13 30.90 -25.08
C THR A 399 -15.15 30.25 -24.12
N LEU A 400 -14.62 30.99 -23.14
CA LEU A 400 -13.68 30.45 -22.16
C LEU A 400 -14.31 29.39 -21.24
N MET A 401 -15.57 29.57 -20.84
CA MET A 401 -16.31 28.58 -20.05
C MET A 401 -16.55 27.30 -20.86
N SER A 402 -16.95 27.42 -22.13
CA SER A 402 -17.11 26.27 -23.03
C SER A 402 -15.81 25.50 -23.23
N LEU A 403 -14.68 26.20 -23.44
CA LEU A 403 -13.37 25.58 -23.51
C LEU A 403 -13.00 24.84 -22.21
N SER A 404 -13.31 25.44 -21.06
CA SER A 404 -13.07 24.81 -19.74
C SER A 404 -13.87 23.52 -19.59
N ILE A 405 -15.14 23.50 -19.99
CA ILE A 405 -16.00 22.31 -19.93
C ILE A 405 -15.48 21.22 -20.86
N ILE A 406 -15.16 21.56 -22.11
CA ILE A 406 -14.64 20.60 -23.10
C ILE A 406 -13.32 20.00 -22.62
N ALA A 407 -12.37 20.82 -22.16
CA ALA A 407 -11.09 20.36 -21.64
C ALA A 407 -11.28 19.46 -20.40
N THR A 408 -12.18 19.83 -19.48
CA THR A 408 -12.50 19.02 -18.30
C THR A 408 -13.10 17.66 -18.71
N ALA A 409 -14.03 17.64 -19.68
CA ALA A 409 -14.64 16.41 -20.18
C ALA A 409 -13.62 15.48 -20.83
N ILE A 410 -12.76 15.99 -21.72
CA ILE A 410 -11.69 15.22 -22.34
C ILE A 410 -10.75 14.67 -21.28
N ALA A 411 -10.31 15.49 -20.33
CA ALA A 411 -9.40 15.06 -19.27
C ALA A 411 -10.01 13.94 -18.41
N PHE A 412 -11.31 13.99 -18.11
CA PHE A 412 -12.02 12.88 -17.45
C PHE A 412 -12.00 11.60 -18.29
N ILE A 413 -12.32 11.69 -19.57
CA ILE A 413 -12.32 10.53 -20.48
C ILE A 413 -10.94 9.88 -20.51
N LEU A 414 -9.86 10.68 -20.60
CA LEU A 414 -8.49 10.16 -20.61
C LEU A 414 -8.17 9.33 -19.37
N VAL A 415 -8.43 9.87 -18.17
CA VAL A 415 -8.03 9.19 -16.93
C VAL A 415 -8.91 7.97 -16.62
N PHE A 416 -10.22 8.04 -16.89
CA PHE A 416 -11.12 6.89 -16.68
C PHE A 416 -10.88 5.78 -17.71
N SER A 417 -10.55 6.14 -18.96
CA SER A 417 -10.16 5.16 -19.98
C SER A 417 -8.86 4.43 -19.63
N TYR A 418 -7.93 5.12 -18.96
CA TYR A 418 -6.68 4.52 -18.50
C TYR A 418 -6.88 3.67 -17.25
N ALA A 419 -7.55 4.21 -16.22
CA ALA A 419 -7.69 3.56 -14.94
C ALA A 419 -8.57 2.30 -15.02
N ARG A 420 -9.63 2.32 -15.85
CA ARG A 420 -10.65 1.25 -16.00
C ARG A 420 -11.30 0.77 -14.69
N ASP A 421 -11.08 1.48 -13.59
CA ASP A 421 -11.53 1.15 -12.24
C ASP A 421 -11.50 2.40 -11.36
N TRP A 422 -12.12 2.32 -10.18
CA TRP A 422 -12.12 3.36 -9.17
C TRP A 422 -10.87 3.27 -8.28
N THR A 423 -10.02 4.29 -8.33
CA THR A 423 -8.73 4.29 -7.60
C THR A 423 -8.84 4.72 -6.13
N GLY A 424 -10.01 5.16 -5.67
CA GLY A 424 -10.22 5.65 -4.30
C GLY A 424 -9.47 6.96 -3.98
N GLY A 425 -9.70 7.52 -2.79
CA GLY A 425 -9.03 8.72 -2.31
C GLY A 425 -9.75 10.05 -2.62
N ALA A 426 -9.23 11.14 -2.05
CA ALA A 426 -9.88 12.45 -2.11
C ALA A 426 -9.90 13.07 -3.51
N HIS A 427 -8.82 12.89 -4.29
CA HIS A 427 -8.69 13.47 -5.63
C HIS A 427 -9.82 13.07 -6.59
N PRO A 428 -10.11 11.77 -6.85
CA PRO A 428 -11.18 11.39 -7.77
C PRO A 428 -12.58 11.81 -7.27
N VAL A 429 -12.82 11.83 -5.95
CA VAL A 429 -14.08 12.32 -5.38
C VAL A 429 -14.27 13.82 -5.67
N LEU A 430 -13.26 14.64 -5.35
CA LEU A 430 -13.28 16.08 -5.60
C LEU A 430 -13.44 16.38 -7.09
N GLY A 431 -12.71 15.65 -7.94
CA GLY A 431 -12.83 15.76 -9.39
C GLY A 431 -14.27 15.48 -9.86
N CYS A 432 -14.89 14.39 -9.42
CA CYS A 432 -16.25 14.03 -9.84
C CYS A 432 -17.27 15.09 -9.42
N LEU A 433 -17.13 15.65 -8.21
CA LEU A 433 -17.97 16.77 -7.76
C LEU A 433 -17.80 18.00 -8.67
N VAL A 434 -16.56 18.35 -9.03
CA VAL A 434 -16.26 19.44 -9.96
C VAL A 434 -16.89 19.18 -11.33
N MET A 435 -16.77 17.97 -11.88
CA MET A 435 -17.36 17.60 -13.16
C MET A 435 -18.89 17.77 -13.15
N ILE A 436 -19.58 17.23 -12.15
CA ILE A 436 -21.04 17.32 -12.02
C ILE A 436 -21.48 18.79 -12.00
N LEU A 437 -20.87 19.60 -11.14
CA LEU A 437 -21.21 21.02 -11.02
C LEU A 437 -20.89 21.80 -12.31
N THR A 438 -19.78 21.46 -12.97
CA THR A 438 -19.37 22.07 -14.26
C THR A 438 -20.37 21.79 -15.37
N LEU A 439 -21.01 20.61 -15.39
CA LEU A 439 -22.08 20.29 -16.33
C LEU A 439 -23.42 20.94 -15.98
N ILE A 440 -23.71 21.14 -14.69
CA ILE A 440 -24.89 21.88 -14.23
C ILE A 440 -24.82 23.37 -14.61
N GLN A 441 -23.62 23.96 -14.64
CA GLN A 441 -23.45 25.39 -14.90
C GLN A 441 -24.05 25.88 -16.24
N PRO A 442 -23.79 25.23 -17.39
CA PRO A 442 -24.45 25.55 -18.65
C PRO A 442 -25.96 25.40 -18.62
N VAL A 443 -26.49 24.41 -17.89
CA VAL A 443 -27.94 24.21 -17.74
C VAL A 443 -28.56 25.39 -17.00
N VAL A 444 -27.94 25.82 -15.89
CA VAL A 444 -28.36 27.03 -15.17
C VAL A 444 -28.23 28.26 -16.07
N ALA A 445 -27.16 28.37 -16.86
CA ALA A 445 -26.96 29.46 -17.82
C ALA A 445 -28.00 29.49 -18.95
N ALA A 446 -28.51 28.34 -19.39
CA ALA A 446 -29.57 28.23 -20.38
C ALA A 446 -30.94 28.69 -19.82
N LEU A 447 -31.16 28.52 -18.51
CA LEU A 447 -32.35 28.99 -17.80
C LEU A 447 -32.30 30.49 -17.44
N ARG A 448 -31.35 31.23 -18.00
CA ARG A 448 -31.16 32.65 -17.74
C ARG A 448 -32.33 33.49 -18.25
N CYS A 449 -33.08 34.09 -17.32
CA CYS A 449 -34.18 35.03 -17.63
C CYS A 449 -33.68 36.36 -18.24
N ASP A 450 -34.59 37.14 -18.82
CA ASP A 450 -34.34 38.49 -19.36
C ASP A 450 -33.65 39.42 -18.32
N PRO A 451 -32.76 40.36 -18.73
CA PRO A 451 -32.11 41.31 -17.82
C PRO A 451 -33.06 42.11 -16.91
N GLN A 452 -34.30 42.39 -17.34
CA GLN A 452 -35.29 43.16 -16.57
C GLN A 452 -36.25 42.29 -15.72
N HIS A 453 -36.14 40.96 -15.80
CA HIS A 453 -37.05 40.05 -15.13
C HIS A 453 -36.84 40.02 -13.60
N GLU A 454 -37.92 40.00 -12.81
CA GLU A 454 -37.85 40.08 -11.32
C GLU A 454 -37.00 38.96 -10.71
N LYS A 455 -37.12 37.73 -11.20
CA LYS A 455 -36.36 36.56 -10.71
C LYS A 455 -34.89 36.53 -11.18
N ARG A 456 -34.41 37.56 -11.88
CA ARG A 456 -33.03 37.61 -12.41
C ARG A 456 -31.96 37.53 -11.31
N PHE A 457 -32.27 38.02 -10.10
CA PHE A 457 -31.36 37.91 -8.96
C PHE A 457 -31.13 36.46 -8.53
N VAL A 458 -32.16 35.59 -8.60
CA VAL A 458 -32.06 34.17 -8.24
C VAL A 458 -31.06 33.47 -9.15
N PHE A 459 -31.20 33.68 -10.46
CA PHE A 459 -30.24 33.19 -11.45
C PHE A 459 -28.82 33.68 -11.16
N ASN A 460 -28.63 34.99 -10.93
CA ASN A 460 -27.31 35.55 -10.69
C ASN A 460 -26.65 34.94 -9.45
N TRP A 461 -27.40 34.76 -8.36
CA TRP A 461 -26.91 34.14 -7.12
C TRP A 461 -26.59 32.66 -7.33
N ALA A 462 -27.51 31.88 -7.91
CA ALA A 462 -27.30 30.45 -8.15
C ALA A 462 -26.09 30.20 -9.05
N HIS A 463 -26.01 30.89 -10.19
CA HIS A 463 -24.90 30.77 -11.14
C HIS A 463 -23.56 31.15 -10.49
N SER A 464 -23.52 32.23 -9.71
CA SER A 464 -22.30 32.69 -9.03
C SER A 464 -21.87 31.78 -7.88
N PHE A 465 -22.81 31.28 -7.08
CA PHE A 465 -22.52 30.40 -5.95
C PHE A 465 -21.99 29.05 -6.41
N ILE A 466 -22.63 28.44 -7.43
CA ILE A 466 -22.14 27.20 -8.03
C ILE A 466 -20.74 27.42 -8.63
N ALA A 467 -20.47 28.59 -9.23
CA ALA A 467 -19.17 28.88 -9.84
C ALA A 467 -18.07 28.98 -8.77
N LEU A 468 -18.36 29.64 -7.65
CA LEU A 468 -17.44 29.72 -6.52
C LEU A 468 -17.18 28.34 -5.89
N ALA A 469 -18.22 27.52 -5.74
CA ALA A 469 -18.09 26.15 -5.25
C ALA A 469 -17.20 25.31 -6.18
N ILE A 470 -17.42 25.37 -7.50
CA ILE A 470 -16.57 24.72 -8.51
C ILE A 470 -15.12 25.17 -8.36
N LYS A 471 -14.87 26.48 -8.24
CA LYS A 471 -13.51 27.01 -8.11
C LYS A 471 -12.80 26.48 -6.86
N GLY A 472 -13.48 26.49 -5.70
CA GLY A 472 -12.91 25.98 -4.46
C GLY A 472 -12.59 24.48 -4.53
N LEU A 473 -13.54 23.68 -5.02
CA LEU A 473 -13.35 22.23 -5.20
C LEU A 473 -12.26 21.91 -6.24
N ALA A 474 -12.18 22.68 -7.32
CA ALA A 474 -11.14 22.53 -8.35
C ALA A 474 -9.74 22.79 -7.78
N VAL A 475 -9.57 23.82 -6.94
CA VAL A 475 -8.30 24.08 -6.25
C VAL A 475 -7.93 22.89 -5.35
N ALA A 476 -8.87 22.39 -4.53
CA ALA A 476 -8.63 21.22 -3.68
C ALA A 476 -8.29 19.96 -4.50
N ALA A 477 -8.98 19.75 -5.62
CA ALA A 477 -8.70 18.65 -6.55
C ALA A 477 -7.30 18.76 -7.18
N ILE A 478 -6.85 19.96 -7.54
CA ILE A 478 -5.49 20.17 -8.06
C ILE A 478 -4.43 19.87 -6.99
N PHE A 479 -4.58 20.38 -5.76
CA PHE A 479 -3.63 20.08 -4.67
C PHE A 479 -3.53 18.58 -4.41
N THR A 480 -4.67 17.89 -4.30
CA THR A 480 -4.68 16.44 -4.08
C THR A 480 -4.13 15.67 -5.28
N GLY A 481 -4.33 16.15 -6.51
CA GLY A 481 -3.75 15.56 -7.72
C GLY A 481 -2.23 15.73 -7.80
N LEU A 482 -1.72 16.95 -7.55
CA LEU A 482 -0.28 17.22 -7.51
C LEU A 482 0.42 16.45 -6.38
N ALA A 483 -0.24 16.24 -5.24
CA ALA A 483 0.30 15.44 -4.14
C ALA A 483 0.41 13.95 -4.47
N LEU A 484 -0.39 13.43 -5.42
CA LEU A 484 -0.21 12.06 -5.92
C LEU A 484 1.04 11.96 -6.80
N ILE A 485 1.32 13.01 -7.56
CA ILE A 485 2.49 13.07 -8.45
C ILE A 485 3.78 13.24 -7.62
N GLY A 486 3.81 14.21 -6.70
CA GLY A 486 4.99 14.64 -5.96
C GLY A 486 5.26 13.93 -4.63
N LYS A 487 5.47 12.61 -4.66
CA LYS A 487 5.68 11.79 -3.44
C LYS A 487 7.14 11.63 -2.98
N SER A 488 8.13 12.17 -3.70
CA SER A 488 9.51 12.22 -3.18
C SER A 488 9.82 13.57 -2.50
N GLU A 489 10.76 13.59 -1.54
CA GLU A 489 11.09 14.79 -0.75
C GLU A 489 11.53 16.00 -1.60
N ASP A 490 12.01 15.76 -2.83
CA ASP A 490 12.37 16.80 -3.81
C ASP A 490 11.17 17.35 -4.62
N GLU A 491 9.94 16.80 -4.46
CA GLU A 491 8.78 17.05 -5.32
C GLU A 491 7.65 17.90 -4.70
N GLU A 492 7.75 18.33 -3.44
CA GLU A 492 6.74 19.23 -2.83
C GLU A 492 6.68 20.62 -3.48
N TRP A 493 7.66 20.97 -4.31
CA TRP A 493 7.73 22.28 -4.95
C TRP A 493 6.49 22.58 -5.81
N MET A 494 5.88 21.57 -6.44
CA MET A 494 4.65 21.75 -7.23
C MET A 494 3.48 22.25 -6.37
N LEU A 495 3.36 21.74 -5.14
CA LEU A 495 2.35 22.20 -4.19
C LEU A 495 2.62 23.63 -3.74
N LYS A 496 3.89 23.98 -3.51
CA LYS A 496 4.31 25.35 -3.17
C LYS A 496 4.02 26.33 -4.31
N VAL A 497 4.31 25.94 -5.56
CA VAL A 497 3.99 26.72 -6.77
C VAL A 497 2.49 26.89 -6.93
N MET A 498 1.69 25.84 -6.71
CA MET A 498 0.22 25.95 -6.72
C MET A 498 -0.30 26.88 -5.61
N GLY A 499 0.28 26.82 -4.40
CA GLY A 499 -0.01 27.77 -3.33
C GLY A 499 0.30 29.22 -3.72
N GLY A 500 1.44 29.44 -4.37
CA GLY A 500 1.81 30.73 -4.95
C GLY A 500 0.81 31.23 -6.00
N PHE A 501 0.33 30.34 -6.88
CA PHE A 501 -0.72 30.67 -7.85
C PHE A 501 -2.02 31.12 -7.17
N VAL A 502 -2.47 30.40 -6.13
CA VAL A 502 -3.70 30.76 -5.40
C VAL A 502 -3.54 32.12 -4.71
N ALA A 503 -2.38 32.40 -4.12
CA ALA A 503 -2.07 33.69 -3.52
C ALA A 503 -2.03 34.81 -4.58
N TRP A 504 -1.42 34.55 -5.73
CA TRP A 504 -1.38 35.47 -6.87
C TRP A 504 -2.77 35.80 -7.40
N GLU A 505 -3.60 34.77 -7.60
CA GLU A 505 -4.99 34.95 -8.02
C GLU A 505 -5.76 35.79 -6.99
N ALA A 506 -5.68 35.44 -5.71
CA ALA A 506 -6.34 36.20 -4.63
C ALA A 506 -5.90 37.67 -4.60
N LEU A 507 -4.59 37.94 -4.75
CA LEU A 507 -4.05 39.30 -4.83
C LEU A 507 -4.67 40.09 -5.98
N ILE A 508 -4.75 39.51 -7.18
CA ILE A 508 -5.37 40.16 -8.34
C ILE A 508 -6.85 40.45 -8.09
N TYR A 509 -7.60 39.52 -7.48
CA TYR A 509 -9.01 39.76 -7.11
C TYR A 509 -9.14 40.92 -6.12
N VAL A 510 -8.25 41.00 -5.12
CA VAL A 510 -8.23 42.11 -4.15
C VAL A 510 -7.91 43.44 -4.84
N LEU A 511 -6.89 43.48 -5.71
CA LEU A 511 -6.52 44.69 -6.45
C LEU A 511 -7.65 45.16 -7.38
N GLN A 512 -8.32 44.23 -8.08
CA GLN A 512 -9.47 44.55 -8.92
C GLN A 512 -10.68 45.04 -8.10
N ASP A 513 -10.97 44.43 -6.95
CA ASP A 513 -12.04 44.90 -6.05
C ASP A 513 -11.73 46.28 -5.45
N LEU A 514 -10.48 46.54 -5.04
CA LEU A 514 -10.03 47.84 -4.57
C LEU A 514 -10.17 48.91 -5.66
N HIS A 515 -9.68 48.64 -6.88
CA HIS A 515 -9.81 49.53 -8.01
C HIS A 515 -11.29 49.82 -8.36
N LYS A 516 -12.14 48.80 -8.33
CA LYS A 516 -13.59 48.98 -8.57
C LYS A 516 -14.25 49.86 -7.50
N ARG A 517 -13.79 49.78 -6.25
CA ARG A 517 -14.28 50.65 -5.15
C ARG A 517 -13.77 52.09 -5.28
N THR A 518 -12.53 52.32 -5.69
CA THR A 518 -11.99 53.68 -5.91
C THR A 518 -12.65 54.34 -7.11
N LYS A 519 -12.79 53.64 -8.24
CA LYS A 519 -13.49 54.13 -9.44
C LYS A 519 -14.95 54.51 -9.16
N LYS A 520 -15.63 53.83 -8.23
CA LYS A 520 -16.99 54.21 -7.82
C LYS A 520 -17.02 55.54 -7.05
N LYS A 521 -15.95 55.89 -6.33
CA LYS A 521 -15.77 57.20 -5.69
C LYS A 521 -15.34 58.26 -6.71
N ASP A 522 -14.47 57.90 -7.64
CA ASP A 522 -13.91 58.84 -8.62
C ASP A 522 -14.83 59.07 -9.83
N ALA A 523 -15.91 58.29 -10.01
CA ALA A 523 -16.92 58.55 -11.04
C ALA A 523 -17.69 59.88 -10.84
N GLU A 524 -17.43 60.63 -9.76
CA GLU A 524 -17.81 62.04 -9.60
C GLU A 524 -16.82 63.03 -10.25
N ILE A 525 -15.64 62.59 -10.70
CA ILE A 525 -14.59 63.45 -11.29
C ILE A 525 -14.00 62.80 -12.55
N CYS A 526 -14.28 63.41 -13.70
CA CYS A 526 -13.96 62.91 -15.03
C CYS A 526 -12.44 62.81 -15.29
N SER A 527 -11.95 61.70 -15.89
CA SER A 527 -10.59 61.69 -16.45
C SER A 527 -10.40 60.81 -17.69
N LEU A 528 -9.40 61.22 -18.46
CA LEU A 528 -9.14 61.01 -19.89
C LEU A 528 -8.11 59.88 -20.12
N GLY A 529 -8.35 59.03 -21.12
CA GLY A 529 -7.33 58.66 -22.12
C GLY A 529 -6.12 57.76 -21.79
N LEU A 530 -6.15 56.90 -20.77
CA LEU A 530 -5.12 55.84 -20.56
C LEU A 530 -5.72 54.43 -20.73
N MET A 531 -4.91 53.41 -21.05
CA MET A 531 -5.35 52.01 -21.07
C MET A 531 -6.03 51.69 -19.72
N SER A 532 -7.29 51.21 -19.74
CA SER A 532 -8.05 51.00 -18.51
C SER A 532 -7.23 50.15 -17.53
N THR A 533 -7.07 50.59 -16.28
CA THR A 533 -6.38 49.85 -15.21
C THR A 533 -6.90 48.41 -15.10
N GLU A 534 -8.19 48.19 -15.41
CA GLU A 534 -8.82 46.86 -15.48
C GLU A 534 -8.13 45.93 -16.51
N LEU A 535 -7.70 46.47 -17.66
CA LEU A 535 -6.95 45.76 -18.71
C LEU A 535 -5.50 45.52 -18.30
N VAL A 536 -4.86 46.48 -17.62
CA VAL A 536 -3.50 46.29 -17.06
C VAL A 536 -3.51 45.13 -16.06
N LEU A 537 -4.46 45.11 -15.13
CA LEU A 537 -4.60 44.05 -14.13
C LEU A 537 -4.94 42.69 -14.76
N LEU A 538 -5.73 42.67 -15.86
CA LEU A 538 -5.96 41.45 -16.63
C LEU A 538 -4.66 40.93 -17.28
N LEU A 539 -3.88 41.80 -17.93
CA LEU A 539 -2.61 41.41 -18.55
C LEU A 539 -1.62 40.89 -17.51
N LEU A 540 -1.51 41.57 -16.37
CA LEU A 540 -0.71 41.08 -15.24
C LEU A 540 -1.17 39.71 -14.78
N PHE A 541 -2.49 39.50 -14.61
CA PHE A 541 -3.04 38.20 -14.25
C PHE A 541 -2.65 37.12 -15.26
N LEU A 542 -2.78 37.39 -16.56
CA LEU A 542 -2.44 36.45 -17.63
C LEU A 542 -0.96 36.10 -17.64
N LEU A 543 -0.06 37.07 -17.47
CA LEU A 543 1.38 36.85 -17.41
C LEU A 543 1.77 35.99 -16.21
N GLY A 544 1.24 36.30 -15.02
CA GLY A 544 1.48 35.49 -13.82
C GLY A 544 0.89 34.09 -13.95
N ASN A 545 -0.35 33.97 -14.45
CA ASN A 545 -1.01 32.69 -14.69
C ASN A 545 -0.18 31.80 -15.63
N LEU A 546 0.33 32.37 -16.73
CA LEU A 546 1.16 31.66 -17.69
C LEU A 546 2.47 31.15 -17.04
N ALA A 547 3.13 31.96 -16.21
CA ALA A 547 4.34 31.55 -15.52
C ALA A 547 4.10 30.36 -14.56
N PHE A 548 3.05 30.45 -13.73
CA PHE A 548 2.67 29.35 -12.83
C PHE A 548 2.24 28.09 -13.61
N LEU A 549 1.44 28.25 -14.66
CA LEU A 549 0.99 27.15 -15.50
C LEU A 549 2.18 26.43 -16.16
N ILE A 550 3.10 27.16 -16.78
CA ILE A 550 4.28 26.57 -17.43
C ILE A 550 5.11 25.80 -16.40
N ALA A 551 5.35 26.38 -15.21
CA ALA A 551 6.10 25.71 -14.16
C ALA A 551 5.45 24.36 -13.78
N LEU A 552 4.14 24.35 -13.53
CA LEU A 552 3.42 23.12 -13.17
C LEU A 552 3.36 22.11 -14.33
N LEU A 553 3.19 22.56 -15.58
CA LEU A 553 3.21 21.68 -16.75
C LEU A 553 4.59 21.03 -16.96
N VAL A 554 5.68 21.77 -16.75
CA VAL A 554 7.04 21.21 -16.76
C VAL A 554 7.21 20.20 -15.64
N GLY A 555 6.65 20.47 -14.45
CA GLY A 555 6.63 19.52 -13.34
C GLY A 555 5.92 18.20 -13.68
N ILE A 556 4.71 18.27 -14.22
CA ILE A 556 3.95 17.09 -14.66
C ILE A 556 4.68 16.34 -15.79
N GLY A 557 5.32 17.06 -16.71
CA GLY A 557 6.06 16.45 -17.81
C GLY A 557 7.25 15.61 -17.34
N LYS A 558 7.95 16.07 -16.30
CA LYS A 558 9.12 15.40 -15.72
C LYS A 558 8.78 14.23 -14.77
N ALA A 559 7.53 14.13 -14.33
CA ALA A 559 7.09 13.17 -13.32
C ALA A 559 6.87 11.73 -13.83
#